data_AF-D2RUU4-F1
#
_entry.id   AF-D2RUU4-F1
#
_cell.length_a   1.000
_cell.length_b   1.000
_cell.length_c   1.000
_cell.angle_alpha   90.00
_cell.angle_beta   90.00
_cell.angle_gamma   90.00
#
_symmetry.space_group_name_H-M   'P 1'
#
loop_
_entity.id
_entity.type
_entity.pdbx_description
1 polymer ?
#
loop_
_entity_poly.entity_id
_entity_poly.type
_entity_poly.pdbx_seq_one_letter_code
_entity_poly.pdbx_strand_id
1 'polypeptide(L)'
;MAIPGYDSSNVAEYTLEQVGARVDIVAGVVPDAFGLEKSADEPPVDALADPVDLAALDEVKAIEAMRIALVYDPSRLPPGASPTDVAVAVDTDEGWEPLESTVDLEETTVTAVLNDRPPGSTVVAGYDDRDDESVEPAD
;
A
#
# COMPACT_ATOMS: atom_id res chain seq x y z
N MET A 1 -25.87 -7.63 -26.09
CA MET A 1 -24.99 -7.38 -27.25
C MET A 1 -23.73 -6.77 -26.67
N ALA A 2 -22.63 -7.52 -26.64
CA ALA A 2 -21.37 -7.13 -26.01
C ALA A 2 -20.39 -6.58 -27.07
N ILE A 3 -19.62 -5.55 -26.71
CA ILE A 3 -18.57 -5.00 -27.58
C ILE A 3 -17.36 -5.93 -27.46
N PRO A 4 -16.90 -6.58 -28.55
CA PRO A 4 -15.75 -7.46 -28.50
C PRO A 4 -14.50 -6.63 -28.21
N GLY A 5 -13.91 -6.85 -27.03
CA GLY A 5 -12.71 -6.14 -26.54
C GLY A 5 -12.92 -5.27 -25.30
N TYR A 6 -14.15 -5.16 -24.78
CA TYR A 6 -14.43 -4.55 -23.48
C TYR A 6 -14.97 -5.63 -22.55
N ASP A 7 -14.09 -6.20 -21.73
CA ASP A 7 -14.50 -6.97 -20.55
C ASP A 7 -14.66 -5.97 -19.41
N SER A 8 -15.89 -5.72 -19.01
CA SER A 8 -16.21 -4.78 -17.95
C SER A 8 -15.76 -5.37 -16.62
N SER A 9 -14.74 -4.75 -16.01
CA SER A 9 -14.26 -4.97 -14.63
C SER A 9 -13.50 -6.28 -14.40
N ASN A 10 -12.27 -6.36 -14.91
CA ASN A 10 -11.30 -7.37 -14.46
C ASN A 10 -10.78 -6.98 -13.05
N VAL A 11 -11.55 -7.32 -12.03
CA VAL A 11 -11.12 -7.24 -10.62
C VAL A 11 -10.16 -8.40 -10.38
N ALA A 12 -8.93 -8.10 -9.98
CA ALA A 12 -7.93 -9.10 -9.67
C ALA A 12 -7.44 -8.91 -8.23
N GLU A 13 -7.58 -9.96 -7.41
CA GLU A 13 -7.18 -9.97 -6.01
C GLU A 13 -5.87 -10.75 -5.89
N TYR A 14 -4.83 -10.14 -5.32
CA TYR A 14 -3.53 -10.75 -5.08
C TYR A 14 -3.21 -10.71 -3.59
N THR A 15 -2.87 -11.85 -3.02
CA THR A 15 -2.54 -11.96 -1.59
C THR A 15 -1.19 -12.63 -1.42
N LEU A 16 -0.32 -12.04 -0.60
CA LEU A 16 0.94 -12.64 -0.18
C LEU A 16 0.91 -12.92 1.33
N GLU A 17 0.38 -14.09 1.66
CA GLU A 17 0.20 -14.54 3.05
C GLU A 17 1.52 -14.61 3.84
N GLN A 18 2.67 -14.78 3.16
CA GLN A 18 3.98 -14.93 3.81
C GLN A 18 4.53 -13.67 4.47
N VAL A 19 4.13 -12.47 4.02
CA VAL A 19 4.56 -11.19 4.61
C VAL A 19 3.40 -10.38 5.17
N GLY A 20 2.19 -10.97 5.19
CA GLY A 20 0.98 -10.27 5.62
C GLY A 20 0.61 -9.11 4.70
N ALA A 21 0.87 -9.21 3.40
CA ALA A 21 0.50 -8.19 2.44
C ALA A 21 -0.62 -8.68 1.52
N ARG A 22 -1.58 -7.82 1.24
CA ARG A 22 -2.71 -8.07 0.35
C ARG A 22 -2.91 -6.86 -0.55
N VAL A 23 -3.04 -7.10 -1.85
CA VAL A 23 -3.32 -6.07 -2.84
C VAL A 23 -4.51 -6.48 -3.69
N ASP A 24 -5.57 -5.69 -3.64
CA ASP A 24 -6.72 -5.86 -4.51
C ASP A 24 -6.67 -4.75 -5.59
N ILE A 25 -6.67 -5.13 -6.86
CA ILE A 25 -6.56 -4.19 -7.98
C ILE A 25 -7.75 -4.31 -8.93
N VAL A 26 -8.29 -3.18 -9.33
CA VAL A 26 -9.31 -3.06 -10.37
C VAL A 26 -8.66 -2.36 -11.55
N ALA A 27 -8.45 -3.09 -12.64
CA ALA A 27 -7.85 -2.53 -13.84
C ALA A 27 -8.40 -3.18 -15.12
N GLY A 28 -8.37 -2.45 -16.23
CA GLY A 28 -8.80 -2.98 -17.53
C GLY A 28 -7.91 -4.11 -18.05
N VAL A 29 -6.61 -4.10 -17.71
CA VAL A 29 -5.66 -5.16 -18.05
C VAL A 29 -4.69 -5.39 -16.90
N VAL A 30 -4.71 -6.60 -16.35
CA VAL A 30 -3.74 -7.06 -15.34
C VAL A 30 -2.94 -8.20 -15.94
N PRO A 31 -1.60 -8.10 -16.03
CA PRO A 31 -0.76 -9.16 -16.57
C PRO A 31 -0.66 -10.33 -15.59
N ASP A 32 -0.46 -11.55 -16.08
CA ASP A 32 -0.26 -12.74 -15.24
C ASP A 32 1.00 -12.67 -14.35
N ALA A 33 1.96 -11.84 -14.74
CA ALA A 33 3.18 -11.57 -13.96
C ALA A 33 2.94 -10.58 -12.81
N PHE A 34 1.78 -9.89 -12.76
CA PHE A 34 1.47 -9.02 -11.65
C PHE A 34 1.28 -9.83 -10.38
N GLY A 35 1.92 -9.37 -9.32
CA GLY A 35 1.89 -10.06 -8.04
C GLY A 35 2.59 -9.25 -6.97
N LEU A 36 2.74 -9.90 -5.83
CA LEU A 36 3.47 -9.37 -4.70
C LEU A 36 4.75 -10.18 -4.58
N GLU A 37 5.85 -9.51 -4.32
CA GLU A 37 7.13 -10.13 -4.01
C GLU A 37 7.73 -9.46 -2.79
N LYS A 38 8.50 -10.21 -2.01
CA LYS A 38 9.21 -9.64 -0.88
C LYS A 38 10.33 -8.75 -1.41
N SER A 39 10.44 -7.51 -0.93
CA SER A 39 11.54 -6.64 -1.33
C SER A 39 12.86 -7.13 -0.80
N ALA A 40 13.89 -6.95 -1.62
CA ALA A 40 15.28 -7.18 -1.22
C ALA A 40 15.90 -5.94 -0.54
N ASP A 41 15.23 -4.79 -0.65
CA ASP A 41 15.66 -3.53 -0.07
C ASP A 41 15.53 -3.49 1.45
N GLU A 42 16.43 -2.74 2.08
CA GLU A 42 16.42 -2.60 3.53
C GLU A 42 15.22 -1.74 3.95
N PRO A 43 14.40 -2.21 4.92
CA PRO A 43 13.26 -1.44 5.42
C PRO A 43 13.71 -0.05 5.92
N PRO A 44 12.91 1.01 5.71
CA PRO A 44 13.17 2.29 6.33
C PRO A 44 13.17 2.16 7.86
N VAL A 45 13.81 3.11 8.56
CA VAL A 45 13.96 3.06 10.03
C VAL A 45 12.62 3.06 10.77
N ASP A 46 11.60 3.65 10.15
CA ASP A 46 10.23 3.73 10.65
C ASP A 46 9.34 2.56 10.16
N ALA A 47 9.91 1.56 9.49
CA ALA A 47 9.16 0.40 9.00
C ALA A 47 8.72 -0.53 10.14
N LEU A 48 7.41 -0.74 10.23
CA LEU A 48 6.77 -1.68 11.14
C LEU A 48 6.63 -3.08 10.53
N ALA A 49 6.86 -3.21 9.22
CA ALA A 49 6.83 -4.44 8.46
C ALA A 49 8.02 -4.54 7.50
N ASP A 50 8.13 -5.67 6.79
CA ASP A 50 9.12 -5.84 5.72
C ASP A 50 8.55 -5.25 4.41
N PRO A 51 9.33 -4.50 3.61
CA PRO A 51 8.86 -3.92 2.36
C PRO A 51 8.45 -4.98 1.33
N VAL A 52 7.50 -4.62 0.48
CA VAL A 52 6.88 -5.49 -0.52
C VAL A 52 6.89 -4.81 -1.87
N ASP A 53 7.36 -5.52 -2.88
CA ASP A 53 7.35 -5.08 -4.27
C ASP A 53 6.08 -5.51 -4.98
N LEU A 54 5.49 -4.56 -5.70
CA LEU A 54 4.42 -4.73 -6.67
C LEU A 54 5.03 -5.17 -8.00
N ALA A 55 5.20 -6.48 -8.16
CA ALA A 55 5.78 -7.06 -9.37
C ALA A 55 4.92 -6.73 -10.60
N ALA A 56 5.58 -6.38 -11.71
CA ALA A 56 4.94 -6.02 -12.99
C ALA A 56 3.86 -4.92 -12.89
N LEU A 57 3.93 -4.01 -11.89
CA LEU A 57 3.03 -2.87 -11.77
C LEU A 57 3.00 -2.01 -13.04
N ASP A 58 4.15 -1.82 -13.68
CA ASP A 58 4.30 -1.04 -14.91
C ASP A 58 3.50 -1.58 -16.09
N GLU A 59 3.26 -2.88 -16.12
CA GLU A 59 2.56 -3.58 -17.18
C GLU A 59 1.03 -3.55 -17.01
N VAL A 60 0.53 -3.23 -15.81
CA VAL A 60 -0.90 -3.02 -15.53
C VAL A 60 -1.40 -1.78 -16.27
N LYS A 61 -2.52 -1.90 -16.98
CA LYS A 61 -3.12 -0.80 -17.75
C LYS A 61 -4.56 -0.52 -17.33
N ALA A 62 -4.91 0.76 -17.41
CA ALA A 62 -6.23 1.27 -17.07
C ALA A 62 -6.63 0.90 -15.63
N ILE A 63 -5.78 1.28 -14.66
CA ILE A 63 -6.07 1.12 -13.24
C ILE A 63 -7.23 2.05 -12.89
N GLU A 64 -8.28 1.51 -12.28
CA GLU A 64 -9.44 2.24 -11.78
C GLU A 64 -9.39 2.37 -10.25
N ALA A 65 -8.89 1.35 -9.56
CA ALA A 65 -8.69 1.36 -8.13
C ALA A 65 -7.62 0.35 -7.71
N MET A 66 -6.91 0.65 -6.61
CA MET A 66 -5.98 -0.25 -5.97
C MET A 66 -6.14 -0.13 -4.45
N ARG A 67 -6.27 -1.27 -3.78
CA ARG A 67 -6.28 -1.38 -2.32
C ARG A 67 -5.04 -2.14 -1.90
N ILE A 68 -4.27 -1.55 -0.98
CA ILE A 68 -3.04 -2.14 -0.44
C ILE A 68 -3.24 -2.29 1.06
N ALA A 69 -3.26 -3.51 1.54
CA ALA A 69 -3.40 -3.85 2.96
C ALA A 69 -2.12 -4.54 3.44
N LEU A 70 -1.49 -3.99 4.46
CA LEU A 70 -0.23 -4.48 5.03
C LEU A 70 -0.40 -4.71 6.52
N VAL A 71 -0.01 -5.90 6.99
CA VAL A 71 0.09 -6.20 8.41
C VAL A 71 1.32 -5.52 8.99
N TYR A 72 1.18 -4.88 10.14
CA TYR A 72 2.28 -4.22 10.85
C TYR A 72 2.53 -4.85 12.22
N ASP A 73 3.76 -4.80 12.71
CA ASP A 73 4.08 -5.26 14.06
C ASP A 73 3.99 -4.10 15.06
N PRO A 74 2.95 -4.04 15.93
CA PRO A 74 2.79 -2.94 16.88
C PRO A 74 3.88 -2.91 17.95
N SER A 75 4.67 -3.98 18.11
CA SER A 75 5.80 -4.00 19.05
C SER A 75 7.00 -3.22 18.52
N ARG A 76 7.03 -2.90 17.22
CA ARG A 76 8.06 -2.06 16.58
C ARG A 76 7.76 -0.57 16.68
N LEU A 77 6.55 -0.20 17.13
CA LEU A 77 6.18 1.20 17.31
C LEU A 77 7.09 1.88 18.34
N PRO A 78 7.50 3.15 18.10
CA PRO A 78 8.30 3.88 19.05
C PRO A 78 7.53 4.12 20.36
N PRO A 79 8.23 4.21 21.50
CA PRO A 79 7.58 4.43 22.78
C PRO A 79 6.85 5.78 22.80
N GLY A 80 5.53 5.74 22.94
CA GLY A 80 4.67 6.92 22.94
C GLY A 80 3.92 7.17 21.64
N ALA A 81 4.20 6.41 20.57
CA ALA A 81 3.41 6.41 19.34
C ALA A 81 2.00 5.86 19.58
N SER A 82 1.00 6.44 18.92
CA SER A 82 -0.33 5.87 18.89
C SER A 82 -0.32 4.66 17.96
N PRO A 83 -1.07 3.59 18.28
CA PRO A 83 -1.18 2.43 17.40
C PRO A 83 -1.90 2.74 16.07
N THR A 84 -2.43 3.95 15.93
CA THR A 84 -3.06 4.51 14.72
C THR A 84 -2.12 5.39 13.90
N ASP A 85 -0.94 5.75 14.42
CA ASP A 85 0.10 6.52 13.70
C ASP A 85 0.85 5.59 12.74
N VAL A 86 0.11 4.91 11.86
CA VAL A 86 0.62 3.92 10.92
C VAL A 86 0.02 4.18 9.56
N ALA A 87 0.87 4.28 8.54
CA ALA A 87 0.46 4.45 7.15
C ALA A 87 1.13 3.43 6.24
N VAL A 88 0.51 3.17 5.08
CA VAL A 88 1.23 2.56 3.96
C VAL A 88 2.11 3.63 3.35
N ALA A 89 3.42 3.42 3.35
CA ALA A 89 4.36 4.25 2.62
C ALA A 89 4.79 3.56 1.32
N VAL A 90 5.05 4.37 0.31
CA VAL A 90 5.54 3.92 -1.00
C VAL A 90 6.92 4.52 -1.25
N ASP A 91 7.84 3.72 -1.77
CA ASP A 91 9.18 4.17 -2.14
C ASP A 91 9.12 4.94 -3.46
N THR A 92 9.49 6.22 -3.43
CA THR A 92 9.60 7.08 -4.61
C THR A 92 11.04 7.58 -4.75
N ASP A 93 11.38 8.18 -5.91
CA ASP A 93 12.72 8.75 -6.12
C ASP A 93 13.10 9.83 -5.08
N GLU A 94 12.12 10.42 -4.40
CA GLU A 94 12.30 11.44 -3.35
C GLU A 94 12.36 10.85 -1.94
N GLY A 95 12.05 9.56 -1.78
CA GLY A 95 12.04 8.81 -0.53
C GLY A 95 10.72 8.08 -0.29
N TRP A 96 10.49 7.65 0.95
CA TRP A 96 9.25 6.99 1.34
C TRP A 96 8.15 8.01 1.56
N GLU A 97 7.12 7.96 0.72
CA GLU A 97 5.95 8.84 0.80
C GLU A 97 4.76 8.10 1.40
N PRO A 98 4.25 8.54 2.56
CA PRO A 98 3.10 7.90 3.18
C PRO A 98 1.76 8.28 2.51
N LEU A 99 0.99 7.26 2.16
CA LEU A 99 -0.31 7.32 1.50
C LEU A 99 -1.45 7.50 2.51
N GLU A 100 -2.57 8.06 2.05
CA GLU A 100 -3.80 8.09 2.84
C GLU A 100 -4.25 6.66 3.17
N SER A 101 -4.26 6.34 4.46
CA SER A 101 -4.39 4.98 4.96
C SER A 101 -5.37 4.91 6.13
N THR A 102 -6.03 3.76 6.26
CA THR A 102 -6.89 3.42 7.40
C THR A 102 -6.26 2.29 8.19
N VAL A 103 -6.12 2.45 9.49
CA VAL A 103 -5.60 1.42 10.39
C VAL A 103 -6.73 0.60 11.00
N ASP A 104 -6.62 -0.72 10.89
CA ASP A 104 -7.43 -1.69 11.63
C ASP A 104 -6.62 -2.25 12.81
N LEU A 105 -7.05 -1.89 14.01
CA LEU A 105 -6.37 -2.28 15.27
C LEU A 105 -6.67 -3.72 15.69
N GLU A 106 -7.75 -4.32 15.20
CA GLU A 106 -8.13 -5.69 15.53
C GLU A 106 -7.30 -6.67 14.71
N GLU A 107 -7.10 -6.37 13.42
CA GLU A 107 -6.32 -7.16 12.48
C GLU A 107 -4.85 -6.70 12.40
N THR A 108 -4.45 -5.65 13.12
CA THR A 108 -3.10 -5.04 13.05
C THR A 108 -2.68 -4.77 11.60
N THR A 109 -3.61 -4.24 10.82
CA THR A 109 -3.47 -4.06 9.37
C THR A 109 -3.71 -2.61 9.00
N VAL A 110 -2.84 -2.04 8.18
CA VAL A 110 -3.02 -0.71 7.59
C VAL A 110 -3.42 -0.86 6.12
N THR A 111 -4.44 -0.13 5.69
CA THR A 111 -4.98 -0.20 4.33
C THR A 111 -4.92 1.16 3.65
N ALA A 112 -4.23 1.27 2.52
CA ALA A 112 -4.32 2.41 1.60
C ALA A 112 -5.24 2.09 0.42
N VAL A 113 -6.02 3.08 -0.02
CA VAL A 113 -6.87 2.97 -1.20
C VAL A 113 -6.51 4.08 -2.18
N LEU A 114 -6.10 3.69 -3.37
CA LEU A 114 -5.73 4.58 -4.46
C LEU A 114 -6.75 4.45 -5.60
N ASN A 115 -7.04 5.55 -6.27
CA ASN A 115 -7.88 5.58 -7.47
C ASN A 115 -7.05 5.55 -8.77
N ASP A 116 -5.73 5.40 -8.64
CA ASP A 116 -4.78 5.33 -9.76
C ASP A 116 -3.55 4.50 -9.32
N ARG A 117 -2.50 4.47 -10.13
CA ARG A 117 -1.24 3.79 -9.81
C ARG A 117 -0.54 4.48 -8.64
N PRO A 118 0.05 3.73 -7.70
CA PRO A 118 0.94 4.33 -6.72
C PRO A 118 2.17 4.98 -7.41
N PRO A 119 2.75 6.03 -6.80
CA PRO A 119 3.91 6.73 -7.38
C PRO A 119 5.18 5.87 -7.44
N GLY A 120 5.21 4.76 -6.70
CA GLY A 120 6.28 3.77 -6.72
C GLY A 120 5.77 2.34 -6.66
N SER A 121 6.68 1.40 -6.89
CA SER A 121 6.37 -0.03 -6.96
C SER A 121 6.63 -0.77 -5.66
N THR A 122 7.28 -0.15 -4.68
CA THR A 122 7.60 -0.77 -3.39
C THR A 122 6.80 -0.13 -2.29
N VAL A 123 6.16 -0.92 -1.44
CA VAL A 123 5.29 -0.44 -0.35
C VAL A 123 5.65 -1.07 0.99
N VAL A 124 5.45 -0.34 2.07
CA VAL A 124 5.76 -0.79 3.44
C VAL A 124 4.76 -0.21 4.43
N ALA A 125 4.46 -0.93 5.51
CA ALA A 125 3.77 -0.35 6.65
C ALA A 125 4.78 0.39 7.52
N GLY A 126 4.64 1.70 7.63
CA GLY A 126 5.53 2.58 8.38
C GLY A 126 4.80 3.36 9.47
N TYR A 127 5.54 3.77 10.49
CA TYR A 127 5.09 4.79 11.43
C TYR A 127 4.90 6.12 10.69
N ASP A 128 3.75 6.77 10.92
CA ASP A 128 3.40 8.06 10.33
C ASP A 128 3.28 9.09 11.45
N ASP A 129 4.21 10.04 11.53
CA ASP A 129 4.20 11.09 12.56
C ASP A 129 3.46 12.36 12.13
N ARG A 130 2.78 12.35 10.97
CA ARG A 130 2.18 13.55 10.38
C ARG A 130 0.89 14.00 11.10
N ASP A 131 0.33 13.17 11.97
CA ASP A 131 -0.77 13.58 12.85
C ASP A 131 -0.39 14.73 13.81
N ASP A 132 0.90 14.98 14.03
CA ASP A 132 1.38 16.16 14.79
C ASP A 132 1.36 17.46 13.96
N GLU A 133 1.21 17.40 12.62
CA GLU A 133 1.20 18.57 11.73
C GLU A 133 -0.23 19.08 11.38
N SER A 134 -1.27 18.53 11.99
CA SER A 134 -2.64 19.08 11.94
C SER A 134 -2.91 20.08 13.08
N VAL A 135 -1.99 21.00 13.31
CA VAL A 135 -2.21 22.20 14.14
C VAL A 135 -1.67 23.42 13.42
N GLU A 136 -2.37 23.86 12.37
CA GLU A 136 -2.32 25.27 11.97
C GLU A 136 -3.44 26.04 12.71
N PRO A 137 -3.10 26.94 13.65
CA PRO A 137 -4.02 27.94 14.16
C PRO A 137 -4.01 29.15 13.23
N ALA A 138 -5.14 29.43 12.58
CA ALA A 138 -5.46 30.74 11.98
C ALA A 138 -6.99 30.81 11.86
N ASP A 139 -7.75 31.75 12.43
CA ASP A 139 -7.53 33.11 12.95
C ASP A 139 -8.50 33.35 14.13
#